data_AF-F9XDK1-F1
#
_entry.id   AF-F9XDK1-F1
#
_cell.length_a   1.000
_cell.length_b   1.000
_cell.length_c   1.000
_cell.angle_alpha   90.00
_cell.angle_beta   90.00
_cell.angle_gamma   90.00
#
_symmetry.space_group_name_H-M   'P 1'
#
loop_
_entity.id
_entity.type
_entity.pdbx_description
1 polymer ?
#
loop_
_entity_poly.entity_id
_entity_poly.type
_entity_poly.pdbx_seq_one_letter_code
_entity_poly.pdbx_strand_id
1 'polypeptide(L)'
;MSNDYLQWSTRCVPAFSIGLVFVLLAYAFVVAPYGKAYNGDYTGEATSSQLILSIYTVLLHILSIVFPIRVCWSLRDVVKRIRDSAAIENPSTPRLEKQEFTMKGNETQLTFPSFPIILPAYKEEVSTLEETLRVLASHPQARQSYHVYLAMEEKEENSAVKAASLCRTFEASFLRISYTVHPANLPGEAQGKSSNEAWAAQQIVKDYGNDPTKKDVIVTTMDADTHLSARYFSQIARMHNDCVETKGSTIYVPPLVFDRNLHRVPLPVRTADLMWAGAGLSSLYTGSRVCIPTSVYSLPLTLIEHVGGWDTGPGAIGEDMHMYLKCFFALSGNLDVKVVYAAASQCNVSSDEAGLKGYYAGLEARYKQALRHMWGSLDSGYAIRESVKMFQRQRDISRKQIVAAATGVDPRLAEFANTAAKRQTSLLPPSTSASPHPYSKPIDTSNLLTLYHRLFEAHFLPTHLCVILTTSALYSFIHPSVLVPRALNIALNISSYLRFVGYCTMLLYFHLYAQYHTLCVELRTEELRRTGLLEAMQASDGVTKGVYQIAGLVECMLFPLGGFVFGAIPALQAVVSHLFTERLVYVVSLKPRLPAALCGGGSAEVKEVVTDAKVTEEKKRDSVVET
;
A
#
# COMPACT_ATOMS: atom_id res chain seq x y z
N MET A 1 7.91 32.27 -4.22
CA MET A 1 7.84 31.24 -5.28
C MET A 1 6.38 30.90 -5.48
N SER A 2 5.88 30.84 -6.72
CA SER A 2 4.50 30.38 -6.95
C SER A 2 4.34 28.96 -6.38
N ASN A 3 3.11 28.63 -5.96
CA ASN A 3 2.79 27.31 -5.39
C ASN A 3 3.19 26.17 -6.36
N ASP A 4 3.06 26.43 -7.67
CA ASP A 4 3.38 25.49 -8.74
C ASP A 4 4.89 25.18 -8.82
N TYR A 5 5.77 26.17 -8.63
CA TYR A 5 7.21 25.93 -8.61
C TYR A 5 7.63 25.06 -7.42
N LEU A 6 7.02 25.26 -6.26
CA LEU A 6 7.31 24.45 -5.08
C LEU A 6 6.80 23.01 -5.26
N GLN A 7 5.61 22.83 -5.85
CA GLN A 7 5.08 21.51 -6.18
C GLN A 7 5.97 20.79 -7.20
N TRP A 8 6.39 21.48 -8.26
CA TRP A 8 7.33 20.94 -9.24
C TRP A 8 8.69 20.62 -8.61
N SER A 9 9.29 21.51 -7.81
CA SER A 9 10.62 21.27 -7.25
C SER A 9 10.62 20.09 -6.29
N THR A 10 9.58 19.95 -5.47
CA THR A 10 9.47 18.86 -4.49
C THR A 10 9.17 17.52 -5.15
N ARG A 11 8.33 17.48 -6.21
CA ARG A 11 8.08 16.23 -6.95
C ARG A 11 9.34 15.71 -7.67
N CYS A 12 10.22 16.61 -8.09
CA CYS A 12 11.46 16.27 -8.80
C CYS A 12 12.63 15.88 -7.89
N VAL A 13 12.45 15.89 -6.56
CA VAL A 13 13.55 15.57 -5.60
C VAL A 13 14.21 14.21 -5.88
N PRO A 14 13.47 13.11 -6.13
CA PRO A 14 14.10 11.83 -6.52
C PRO A 14 14.93 11.93 -7.81
N ALA A 15 14.54 12.79 -8.76
CA ALA A 15 15.27 12.95 -10.01
C ALA A 15 16.55 13.78 -9.81
N PHE A 16 16.46 14.84 -9.01
CA PHE A 16 17.61 15.66 -8.65
C PHE A 16 18.65 14.85 -7.88
N SER A 17 18.24 13.93 -7.00
CA SER A 17 19.18 13.08 -6.27
C SER A 17 19.96 12.15 -7.21
N ILE A 18 19.31 11.59 -8.24
CA ILE A 18 20.00 10.82 -9.29
C ILE A 18 20.96 11.71 -10.07
N GLY A 19 20.56 12.94 -10.41
CA GLY A 19 21.43 13.92 -11.06
C GLY A 19 22.69 14.21 -10.25
N LEU A 20 22.56 14.38 -8.94
CA LEU A 20 23.70 14.56 -8.03
C LEU A 20 24.62 13.33 -8.00
N VAL A 21 24.07 12.11 -8.05
CA VAL A 21 24.85 10.88 -8.16
C VAL A 21 25.61 10.82 -9.49
N PHE A 22 24.98 11.20 -10.61
CA PHE A 22 25.67 11.29 -11.91
C PHE A 22 26.81 12.31 -11.91
N VAL A 23 26.60 13.50 -11.32
CA VAL A 23 27.65 14.51 -11.18
C VAL A 23 28.82 13.93 -10.37
N LEU A 24 28.55 13.30 -9.24
CA LEU A 24 29.57 12.65 -8.41
C LEU A 24 30.36 11.60 -9.19
N LEU A 25 29.67 10.75 -9.95
CA LEU A 25 30.27 9.71 -10.80
C LEU A 25 31.12 10.31 -11.93
N ALA A 26 30.66 11.36 -12.60
CA ALA A 26 31.41 12.05 -13.66
C ALA A 26 32.73 12.63 -13.12
N TYR A 27 32.69 13.30 -11.97
CA TYR A 27 33.91 13.80 -11.33
C TYR A 27 34.83 12.67 -10.85
N ALA A 28 34.28 11.55 -10.38
CA ALA A 28 35.08 10.44 -9.85
C ALA A 28 35.70 9.55 -10.94
N PHE A 29 35.01 9.33 -12.05
CA PHE A 29 35.39 8.35 -13.08
C PHE A 29 35.83 8.96 -14.41
N VAL A 30 35.47 10.21 -14.72
CA VAL A 30 35.80 10.84 -16.02
C VAL A 30 36.81 11.97 -15.86
N VAL A 31 36.61 12.87 -14.90
CA VAL A 31 37.49 14.03 -14.71
C VAL A 31 38.84 13.64 -14.12
N ALA A 32 38.83 12.76 -13.11
CA ALA A 32 40.04 12.29 -12.43
C ALA A 32 40.00 10.76 -12.22
N PRO A 33 39.97 9.95 -13.31
CA PRO A 33 39.80 8.50 -13.24
C PRO A 33 40.85 7.85 -12.34
N TYR A 34 42.10 8.30 -12.45
CA TYR A 34 43.24 7.71 -11.73
C TYR A 34 43.55 8.40 -10.39
N GLY A 35 42.65 9.23 -9.88
CA GLY A 35 42.85 9.93 -8.62
C GLY A 35 43.68 11.21 -8.74
N LYS A 36 44.35 11.60 -7.66
CA LYS A 36 45.21 12.77 -7.67
C LYS A 36 46.48 12.49 -8.47
N ALA A 37 46.91 13.48 -9.26
CA ALA A 37 48.23 13.50 -9.87
C ALA A 37 49.06 14.62 -9.22
N TYR A 38 50.33 14.35 -8.94
CA TYR A 38 51.30 15.36 -8.50
C TYR A 38 52.40 15.47 -9.55
N ASN A 39 52.56 16.64 -10.17
CA ASN A 39 53.50 16.84 -11.28
C ASN A 39 53.34 15.87 -12.48
N GLY A 40 52.15 15.31 -12.66
CA GLY A 40 51.87 14.31 -13.70
C GLY A 40 52.09 12.86 -13.25
N ASP A 41 52.64 12.65 -12.06
CA ASP A 41 52.87 11.31 -11.49
C ASP A 41 51.64 10.79 -10.75
N TYR A 42 51.37 9.50 -10.94
CA TYR A 42 50.32 8.76 -10.25
C TYR A 42 50.67 8.56 -8.77
N THR A 43 49.86 9.13 -7.87
CA THR A 43 50.09 9.04 -6.42
C THR A 43 49.30 7.91 -5.75
N GLY A 44 48.32 7.32 -6.46
CA GLY A 44 47.38 6.33 -5.90
C GLY A 44 46.37 6.89 -4.89
N GLU A 45 46.38 8.19 -4.64
CA GLU A 45 45.44 8.86 -3.74
C GLU A 45 44.10 9.18 -4.42
N ALA A 46 43.00 8.97 -3.69
CA ALA A 46 41.68 9.33 -4.17
C ALA A 46 41.46 10.85 -4.16
N THR A 47 40.73 11.36 -5.15
CA THR A 47 40.17 12.72 -5.10
C THR A 47 39.03 12.81 -4.09
N SER A 48 38.60 14.03 -3.74
CA SER A 48 37.45 14.22 -2.83
C SER A 48 36.16 13.60 -3.37
N SER A 49 35.92 13.67 -4.69
CA SER A 49 34.76 13.03 -5.33
C SER A 49 34.83 11.51 -5.22
N GLN A 50 36.00 10.91 -5.43
CA GLN A 50 36.20 9.47 -5.26
C GLN A 50 36.05 9.02 -3.80
N LEU A 51 36.47 9.83 -2.83
CA LEU A 51 36.28 9.52 -1.41
C LEU A 51 34.80 9.57 -1.02
N ILE A 52 34.08 10.62 -1.44
CA ILE A 52 32.62 10.73 -1.21
C ILE A 52 31.89 9.56 -1.88
N LEU A 53 32.23 9.24 -3.12
CA LEU A 53 31.66 8.09 -3.84
C LEU A 53 31.96 6.77 -3.13
N SER A 54 33.18 6.59 -2.60
CA SER A 54 33.57 5.38 -1.87
C SER A 54 32.71 5.16 -0.63
N ILE A 55 32.56 6.20 0.20
CA ILE A 55 31.73 6.16 1.42
C ILE A 55 30.27 5.91 1.04
N TYR A 56 29.77 6.64 0.05
CA TYR A 56 28.37 6.54 -0.37
C TYR A 56 28.05 5.17 -0.95
N THR A 57 28.94 4.60 -1.76
CA THR A 57 28.78 3.26 -2.34
C THR A 57 28.69 2.21 -1.24
N VAL A 58 29.60 2.23 -0.25
CA VAL A 58 29.56 1.28 0.87
C VAL A 58 28.27 1.46 1.68
N LEU A 59 27.86 2.70 1.96
CA LEU A 59 26.61 2.99 2.69
C LEU A 59 25.39 2.40 1.98
N LEU A 60 25.22 2.62 0.68
CA LEU A 60 24.07 2.08 -0.06
C LEU A 60 24.04 0.54 -0.05
N HIS A 61 25.21 -0.10 -0.12
CA HIS A 61 25.30 -1.56 -0.04
C HIS A 61 24.98 -2.08 1.37
N ILE A 62 25.38 -1.37 2.43
CA ILE A 62 24.95 -1.70 3.79
C ILE A 62 23.43 -1.62 3.90
N LEU A 63 22.82 -0.52 3.43
CA LEU A 63 21.36 -0.37 3.44
C LEU A 63 20.65 -1.47 2.63
N SER A 64 21.24 -1.90 1.51
CA SER A 64 20.74 -3.01 0.69
C SER A 64 20.75 -4.37 1.40
N ILE A 65 21.54 -4.54 2.46
CA ILE A 65 21.58 -5.74 3.32
C ILE A 65 20.68 -5.58 4.54
N VAL A 66 20.59 -4.38 5.10
CA VAL A 66 19.71 -4.10 6.24
C VAL A 66 18.25 -4.43 5.87
N PHE A 67 17.84 -4.13 4.64
CA PHE A 67 16.51 -4.49 4.13
C PHE A 67 16.20 -6.01 4.20
N PRO A 68 16.96 -6.90 3.53
CA PRO A 68 16.69 -8.34 3.54
C PRO A 68 16.83 -8.97 4.93
N ILE A 69 17.75 -8.48 5.78
CA ILE A 69 17.84 -8.94 7.18
C ILE A 69 16.56 -8.60 7.94
N ARG A 70 16.08 -7.37 7.81
CA ARG A 70 14.88 -6.90 8.48
C ARG A 70 13.63 -7.63 8.02
N VAL A 71 13.47 -7.89 6.71
CA VAL A 71 12.32 -8.68 6.23
C VAL A 71 12.39 -10.13 6.70
N CYS A 72 13.57 -10.76 6.78
CA CYS A 72 13.70 -12.10 7.36
C CYS A 72 13.28 -12.13 8.84
N TRP A 73 13.70 -11.14 9.62
CA TRP A 73 13.31 -11.01 11.03
C TRP A 73 11.80 -10.77 11.17
N SER A 74 11.28 -9.81 10.41
CA SER A 74 9.86 -9.48 10.41
C SER A 74 8.99 -10.65 10.02
N LEU A 75 9.37 -11.40 8.99
CA LEU A 75 8.62 -12.53 8.51
C LEU A 75 8.55 -13.67 9.53
N ARG A 76 9.63 -13.93 10.28
CA ARG A 76 9.61 -14.90 11.39
C ARG A 76 8.64 -14.48 12.48
N ASP A 77 8.63 -13.19 12.83
CA ASP A 77 7.69 -12.65 13.82
C ASP A 77 6.24 -12.72 13.32
N VAL A 78 5.96 -12.27 12.10
CA VAL A 78 4.63 -12.34 11.46
C VAL A 78 4.13 -13.78 11.41
N VAL A 79 4.95 -14.75 10.98
CA VAL A 79 4.58 -16.17 10.95
C VAL A 79 4.22 -16.67 12.35
N LYS A 80 5.02 -16.34 13.35
CA LYS A 80 4.73 -16.69 14.75
C LYS A 80 3.38 -16.12 15.18
N ARG A 81 3.14 -14.83 14.95
CA ARG A 81 1.90 -14.13 15.35
C ARG A 81 0.66 -14.61 14.60
N ILE A 82 0.78 -14.98 13.33
CA ILE A 82 -0.30 -15.61 12.58
C ILE A 82 -0.67 -16.96 13.18
N ARG A 83 0.32 -17.79 13.57
CA ARG A 83 0.06 -19.07 14.25
C ARG A 83 -0.60 -18.86 15.60
N ASP A 84 -0.05 -17.97 16.43
CA ASP A 84 -0.58 -17.67 17.76
C ASP A 84 -2.04 -17.19 17.67
N SER A 85 -2.33 -16.26 16.75
CA SER A 85 -3.70 -15.76 16.53
C SER A 85 -4.64 -16.82 15.96
N ALA A 86 -4.15 -17.76 15.13
CA ALA A 86 -4.97 -18.82 14.55
C ALA A 86 -5.33 -19.90 15.57
N ALA A 87 -4.45 -20.15 16.54
CA ALA A 87 -4.68 -21.09 17.63
C ALA A 87 -5.74 -20.57 18.62
N ILE A 88 -5.77 -19.26 18.89
CA ILE A 88 -6.76 -18.64 19.78
C ILE A 88 -8.19 -18.84 19.25
N GLU A 89 -8.38 -18.75 17.93
CA GLU A 89 -9.70 -18.91 17.30
C GLU A 89 -10.09 -20.38 17.04
N ASN A 90 -9.19 -21.34 17.30
CA ASN A 90 -9.41 -22.79 17.14
C ASN A 90 -9.04 -23.56 18.44
N PRO A 91 -9.95 -23.66 19.43
CA PRO A 91 -9.66 -24.30 20.72
C PRO A 91 -9.46 -25.83 20.66
N SER A 92 -9.59 -26.47 19.49
CA SER A 92 -9.32 -27.91 19.28
C SER A 92 -7.83 -28.26 19.12
N THR A 93 -6.90 -27.32 19.35
CA THR A 93 -5.45 -27.56 19.24
C THR A 93 -4.86 -27.97 20.61
N PRO A 94 -4.37 -29.22 20.81
CA PRO A 94 -3.98 -29.74 22.13
C PRO A 94 -2.54 -29.35 22.56
N ARG A 95 -2.02 -28.19 22.13
CA ARG A 95 -0.68 -27.73 22.49
C ARG A 95 -0.64 -26.22 22.64
N LEU A 96 -0.79 -25.76 23.88
CA LEU A 96 0.06 -24.77 24.51
C LEU A 96 -0.25 -24.80 26.01
N GLU A 97 0.73 -25.26 26.78
CA GLU A 97 0.70 -25.30 28.23
C GLU A 97 0.37 -23.92 28.80
N LYS A 98 -0.41 -23.94 29.88
CA LYS A 98 -0.68 -22.88 30.84
C LYS A 98 0.40 -21.78 30.87
N GLN A 99 0.19 -20.72 30.10
CA GLN A 99 0.54 -19.38 30.54
C GLN A 99 -0.78 -18.71 30.92
N GLU A 100 -1.04 -18.65 32.22
CA GLU A 100 -2.08 -17.85 32.83
C GLU A 100 -1.83 -16.37 32.46
N PHE A 101 -2.41 -15.91 31.36
CA PHE A 101 -2.75 -14.51 31.23
C PHE A 101 -3.96 -14.29 32.12
N THR A 102 -3.72 -13.70 33.28
CA THR A 102 -4.76 -13.29 34.22
C THR A 102 -5.64 -12.24 33.53
N MET A 103 -6.72 -12.69 32.87
CA MET A 103 -7.81 -11.83 32.43
C MET A 103 -8.49 -11.27 33.68
N LYS A 104 -8.03 -10.11 34.14
CA LYS A 104 -8.81 -9.25 35.03
C LYS A 104 -9.77 -8.46 34.15
N GLY A 105 -11.07 -8.72 34.31
CA GLY A 105 -12.13 -7.77 33.97
C GLY A 105 -13.22 -8.34 33.08
N ASN A 106 -14.41 -8.50 33.68
CA ASN A 106 -15.77 -8.53 33.14
C ASN A 106 -15.97 -9.00 31.69
N GLU A 107 -16.83 -10.00 31.51
CA GLU A 107 -17.54 -10.33 30.26
C GLU A 107 -18.27 -9.09 29.73
N THR A 108 -17.51 -8.22 29.07
CA THR A 108 -18.03 -7.06 28.36
C THR A 108 -18.30 -7.60 26.97
N GLN A 109 -19.58 -7.78 26.63
CA GLN A 109 -20.02 -8.25 25.32
C GLN A 109 -19.28 -7.44 24.24
N LEU A 110 -18.40 -8.11 23.47
CA LEU A 110 -17.55 -7.44 22.48
C LEU A 110 -18.47 -6.69 21.50
N THR A 111 -18.43 -5.37 21.52
CA THR A 111 -19.23 -4.55 20.61
C THR A 111 -18.55 -4.59 19.26
N PHE A 112 -19.19 -5.19 18.26
CA PHE A 112 -18.60 -5.32 16.93
C PHE A 112 -18.73 -3.98 16.18
N PRO A 113 -17.63 -3.36 15.73
CA PRO A 113 -17.69 -2.13 14.94
C PRO A 113 -18.49 -2.33 13.66
N SER A 114 -19.04 -1.24 13.12
CA SER A 114 -19.51 -1.25 11.73
C SER A 114 -18.31 -1.20 10.80
N PHE A 115 -18.30 -2.07 9.80
CA PHE A 115 -17.26 -2.16 8.78
C PHE A 115 -17.80 -1.80 7.40
N PRO A 116 -17.76 -0.50 7.02
CA PRO A 116 -17.85 -0.11 5.63
C PRO A 116 -16.65 -0.68 4.85
N ILE A 117 -16.91 -1.42 3.77
CA ILE A 117 -15.88 -2.03 2.93
C ILE A 117 -15.99 -1.42 1.53
N ILE A 118 -14.99 -0.66 1.11
CA ILE A 118 -14.90 -0.10 -0.24
C ILE A 118 -14.27 -1.16 -1.16
N LEU A 119 -15.00 -1.56 -2.20
CA LEU A 119 -14.53 -2.42 -3.27
C LEU A 119 -14.47 -1.60 -4.58
N PRO A 120 -13.34 -0.94 -4.88
CA PRO A 120 -13.16 -0.21 -6.12
C PRO A 120 -13.08 -1.18 -7.30
N ALA A 121 -13.91 -0.94 -8.32
CA ALA A 121 -14.02 -1.78 -9.50
C ALA A 121 -14.02 -0.93 -10.77
N TYR A 122 -13.14 -1.27 -11.70
CA TYR A 122 -13.15 -0.75 -13.07
C TYR A 122 -12.71 -1.84 -14.04
N LYS A 123 -13.62 -2.20 -14.95
CA LYS A 123 -13.47 -3.31 -15.90
C LYS A 123 -13.18 -4.66 -15.24
N GLU A 124 -13.57 -4.81 -13.98
CA GLU A 124 -13.51 -6.10 -13.28
C GLU A 124 -14.63 -7.00 -13.80
N GLU A 125 -14.30 -8.28 -14.00
CA GLU A 125 -15.29 -9.28 -14.40
C GLU A 125 -16.30 -9.53 -13.28
N VAL A 126 -17.55 -9.82 -13.64
CA VAL A 126 -18.61 -10.08 -12.66
C VAL A 126 -18.25 -11.25 -11.76
N SER A 127 -17.62 -12.30 -12.32
CA SER A 127 -17.18 -13.47 -11.58
C SER A 127 -16.13 -13.13 -10.51
N THR A 128 -15.23 -12.18 -10.77
CA THR A 128 -14.24 -11.72 -9.79
C THR A 128 -14.91 -11.04 -8.61
N LEU A 129 -15.83 -10.10 -8.89
CA LEU A 129 -16.59 -9.41 -7.84
C LEU A 129 -17.46 -10.39 -7.05
N GLU A 130 -18.13 -11.31 -7.74
CA GLU A 130 -18.96 -12.33 -7.11
C GLU A 130 -18.15 -13.27 -6.22
N GLU A 131 -16.96 -13.71 -6.67
CA GLU A 131 -16.07 -14.56 -5.87
C GLU A 131 -15.67 -13.86 -4.56
N THR A 132 -15.23 -12.60 -4.63
CA THR A 132 -14.89 -11.78 -3.47
C THR A 132 -16.09 -11.56 -2.54
N LEU A 133 -17.28 -11.25 -3.09
CA LEU A 133 -18.50 -11.08 -2.32
C LEU A 133 -18.95 -12.38 -1.64
N ARG A 134 -18.79 -13.54 -2.28
CA ARG A 134 -19.08 -14.86 -1.65
C ARG A 134 -18.15 -15.12 -0.47
N VAL A 135 -16.86 -14.77 -0.59
CA VAL A 135 -15.92 -14.87 0.55
C VAL A 135 -16.37 -13.98 1.69
N LEU A 136 -16.62 -12.68 1.45
CA LEU A 136 -17.10 -11.77 2.50
C LEU A 136 -18.44 -12.20 3.11
N ALA A 137 -19.38 -12.68 2.29
CA ALA A 137 -20.69 -13.16 2.72
C ALA A 137 -20.61 -14.41 3.61
N SER A 138 -19.53 -15.19 3.48
CA SER A 138 -19.31 -16.38 4.30
C SER A 138 -18.84 -16.07 5.73
N HIS A 139 -18.49 -14.81 6.01
CA HIS A 139 -18.00 -14.41 7.32
C HIS A 139 -19.13 -14.39 8.36
N PRO A 140 -18.91 -14.89 9.59
CA PRO A 140 -19.95 -14.94 10.63
C PRO A 140 -20.58 -13.57 10.97
N GLN A 141 -19.77 -12.51 10.95
CA GLN A 141 -20.20 -11.13 11.24
C GLN A 141 -20.84 -10.39 10.05
N ALA A 142 -20.88 -10.97 8.84
CA ALA A 142 -21.22 -10.24 7.61
C ALA A 142 -22.57 -9.51 7.69
N ARG A 143 -23.62 -10.23 8.11
CA ARG A 143 -25.00 -9.71 8.27
C ARG A 143 -25.16 -8.68 9.37
N GLN A 144 -24.25 -8.66 10.34
CA GLN A 144 -24.37 -7.80 11.52
C GLN A 144 -23.54 -6.53 11.38
N SER A 145 -22.49 -6.54 10.55
CA SER A 145 -21.45 -5.51 10.63
C SER A 145 -20.94 -5.00 9.29
N TYR A 146 -21.19 -5.68 8.17
CA TYR A 146 -20.59 -5.28 6.89
C TYR A 146 -21.52 -4.41 6.08
N HIS A 147 -21.03 -3.21 5.74
CA HIS A 147 -21.64 -2.39 4.70
C HIS A 147 -20.72 -2.36 3.49
N VAL A 148 -21.00 -3.18 2.48
CA VAL A 148 -20.18 -3.26 1.28
C VAL A 148 -20.56 -2.14 0.31
N TYR A 149 -19.58 -1.38 -0.16
CA TYR A 149 -19.70 -0.34 -1.18
C TYR A 149 -18.98 -0.80 -2.45
N LEU A 150 -19.74 -1.21 -3.47
CA LEU A 150 -19.22 -1.42 -4.81
C LEU A 150 -18.95 -0.04 -5.43
N ALA A 151 -17.68 0.35 -5.48
CA ALA A 151 -17.26 1.66 -5.97
C ALA A 151 -16.93 1.54 -7.46
N MET A 152 -17.90 1.90 -8.31
CA MET A 152 -17.86 1.75 -9.76
C MET A 152 -17.42 3.04 -10.45
N GLU A 153 -16.93 2.94 -11.67
CA GLU A 153 -16.61 4.09 -12.53
C GLU A 153 -17.68 4.25 -13.62
N GLU A 154 -18.14 5.49 -13.86
CA GLU A 154 -19.07 5.82 -14.97
C GLU A 154 -18.47 5.48 -16.34
N LYS A 155 -17.14 5.54 -16.45
CA LYS A 155 -16.39 5.25 -17.68
C LYS A 155 -16.51 3.78 -18.11
N GLU A 156 -16.91 2.89 -17.21
CA GLU A 156 -17.18 1.50 -17.55
C GLU A 156 -18.63 1.34 -18.02
N GLU A 157 -18.81 0.81 -19.23
CA GLU A 157 -20.13 0.53 -19.78
C GLU A 157 -20.90 -0.47 -18.90
N ASN A 158 -22.17 -0.18 -18.64
CA ASN A 158 -23.07 -1.00 -17.81
C ASN A 158 -22.61 -1.19 -16.36
N SER A 159 -21.70 -0.34 -15.83
CA SER A 159 -21.18 -0.47 -14.46
C SER A 159 -22.27 -0.40 -13.39
N ALA A 160 -23.24 0.51 -13.54
CA ALA A 160 -24.38 0.62 -12.64
C ALA A 160 -25.31 -0.61 -12.67
N VAL A 161 -25.57 -1.17 -13.86
CA VAL A 161 -26.39 -2.38 -14.02
C VAL A 161 -25.70 -3.59 -13.39
N LYS A 162 -24.40 -3.74 -13.64
CA LYS A 162 -23.55 -4.76 -13.02
C LYS A 162 -23.61 -4.68 -11.49
N ALA A 163 -23.41 -3.49 -10.93
CA ALA A 163 -23.42 -3.27 -9.49
C ALA A 163 -24.81 -3.51 -8.88
N ALA A 164 -25.88 -3.02 -9.51
CA ALA A 164 -27.25 -3.25 -9.06
C ALA A 164 -27.61 -4.74 -9.03
N SER A 165 -27.18 -5.50 -10.04
CA SER A 165 -27.35 -6.96 -10.06
C SER A 165 -26.63 -7.64 -8.89
N LEU A 166 -25.38 -7.26 -8.62
CA LEU A 166 -24.62 -7.82 -7.49
C LEU A 166 -25.23 -7.42 -6.14
N CYS A 167 -25.65 -6.16 -5.98
CA CYS A 167 -26.35 -5.71 -4.77
C CYS A 167 -27.60 -6.56 -4.51
N ARG A 168 -28.42 -6.83 -5.54
CA ARG A 168 -29.60 -7.68 -5.41
C ARG A 168 -29.26 -9.11 -5.02
N THR A 169 -28.23 -9.71 -5.62
CA THR A 169 -27.81 -11.08 -5.32
C THR A 169 -27.34 -11.25 -3.87
N PHE A 170 -26.68 -10.22 -3.30
CA PHE A 170 -26.05 -10.30 -1.97
C PHE A 170 -26.76 -9.48 -0.88
N GLU A 171 -27.94 -8.92 -1.16
CA GLU A 171 -28.67 -8.05 -0.22
C GLU A 171 -28.85 -8.68 1.16
N ALA A 172 -29.23 -9.96 1.20
CA ALA A 172 -29.46 -10.71 2.44
C ALA A 172 -28.18 -11.26 3.10
N SER A 173 -27.00 -11.01 2.52
CA SER A 173 -25.72 -11.55 3.01
C SER A 173 -24.97 -10.60 3.94
N PHE A 174 -25.26 -9.30 3.86
CA PHE A 174 -24.54 -8.24 4.57
C PHE A 174 -25.49 -7.42 5.43
N LEU A 175 -24.94 -6.63 6.38
CA LEU A 175 -25.74 -5.61 7.07
C LEU A 175 -26.34 -4.65 6.03
N ARG A 176 -25.53 -4.27 5.03
CA ARG A 176 -25.98 -3.57 3.85
C ARG A 176 -25.01 -3.80 2.68
N ILE A 177 -25.51 -3.74 1.46
CA ILE A 177 -24.69 -3.63 0.26
C ILE A 177 -25.24 -2.50 -0.60
N SER A 178 -24.36 -1.59 -1.00
CA SER A 178 -24.67 -0.41 -1.79
C SER A 178 -23.62 -0.27 -2.90
N TYR A 179 -23.90 0.57 -3.88
CA TYR A 179 -22.91 0.93 -4.88
C TYR A 179 -22.83 2.45 -5.07
N THR A 180 -21.69 2.92 -5.54
CA THR A 180 -21.49 4.29 -5.98
C THR A 180 -20.96 4.27 -7.41
N VAL A 181 -21.22 5.34 -8.16
CA VAL A 181 -20.70 5.51 -9.51
C VAL A 181 -19.93 6.83 -9.53
N HIS A 182 -18.61 6.75 -9.63
CA HIS A 182 -17.72 7.89 -9.74
C HIS A 182 -17.86 8.51 -11.15
N PRO A 183 -18.23 9.81 -11.26
CA PRO A 183 -18.43 10.48 -12.54
C PRO A 183 -17.15 10.58 -13.38
N ALA A 184 -17.30 10.49 -14.70
CA ALA A 184 -16.19 10.67 -15.62
C ALA A 184 -15.86 12.17 -15.82
N ASN A 185 -14.57 12.45 -16.02
CA ASN A 185 -14.05 13.77 -16.46
C ASN A 185 -14.29 14.94 -15.48
N LEU A 186 -14.27 14.68 -14.17
CA LEU A 186 -14.32 15.74 -13.16
C LEU A 186 -13.09 16.68 -13.29
N PRO A 187 -13.31 18.01 -13.38
CA PRO A 187 -12.21 18.97 -13.52
C PRO A 187 -11.23 18.92 -12.34
N GLY A 188 -9.93 18.81 -12.66
CA GLY A 188 -8.85 18.80 -11.66
C GLY A 188 -8.54 17.42 -11.08
N GLU A 189 -9.38 16.41 -11.31
CA GLU A 189 -9.17 15.06 -10.79
C GLU A 189 -8.35 14.19 -11.76
N ALA A 190 -7.55 13.30 -11.18
CA ALA A 190 -6.91 12.20 -11.88
C ALA A 190 -7.84 10.99 -11.89
N GLN A 191 -7.89 10.29 -13.02
CA GLN A 191 -8.62 9.02 -13.10
C GLN A 191 -7.82 7.92 -12.40
N GLY A 192 -8.49 7.09 -11.60
CA GLY A 192 -7.87 5.95 -10.93
C GLY A 192 -8.53 5.60 -9.60
N LYS A 193 -7.96 4.59 -8.95
CA LYS A 193 -8.46 4.01 -7.69
C LYS A 193 -8.73 5.06 -6.60
N SER A 194 -7.79 5.97 -6.35
CA SER A 194 -7.92 6.99 -5.29
C SER A 194 -9.16 7.87 -5.44
N SER A 195 -9.48 8.32 -6.66
CA SER A 195 -10.65 9.18 -6.91
C SER A 195 -11.98 8.43 -6.75
N ASN A 196 -12.02 7.18 -7.19
CA ASN A 196 -13.16 6.30 -6.98
C ASN A 196 -13.40 6.02 -5.47
N GLU A 197 -12.32 5.75 -4.72
CA GLU A 197 -12.38 5.59 -3.27
C GLU A 197 -12.80 6.88 -2.55
N ALA A 198 -12.31 8.04 -3.00
CA ALA A 198 -12.72 9.34 -2.47
C ALA A 198 -14.23 9.55 -2.62
N TRP A 199 -14.78 9.20 -3.79
CA TRP A 199 -16.21 9.30 -4.06
C TRP A 199 -17.03 8.36 -3.18
N ALA A 200 -16.61 7.09 -3.06
CA ALA A 200 -17.25 6.13 -2.16
C ALA A 200 -17.17 6.57 -0.68
N ALA A 201 -16.03 7.13 -0.26
CA ALA A 201 -15.84 7.64 1.09
C ALA A 201 -16.76 8.82 1.40
N GLN A 202 -17.03 9.71 0.44
CA GLN A 202 -18.04 10.77 0.61
C GLN A 202 -19.43 10.19 0.85
N GLN A 203 -19.78 9.08 0.21
CA GLN A 203 -21.05 8.39 0.47
C GLN A 203 -21.06 7.77 1.87
N ILE A 204 -19.96 7.14 2.31
CA ILE A 204 -19.83 6.61 3.69
C ILE A 204 -20.01 7.73 4.73
N VAL A 205 -19.43 8.90 4.50
CA VAL A 205 -19.60 10.07 5.38
C VAL A 205 -21.05 10.53 5.41
N LYS A 206 -21.80 10.46 4.30
CA LYS A 206 -23.24 10.77 4.32
C LYS A 206 -24.03 9.73 5.13
N ASP A 207 -23.70 8.46 4.96
CA ASP A 207 -24.40 7.34 5.59
C ASP A 207 -24.14 7.26 7.11
N TYR A 208 -22.93 7.61 7.57
CA TYR A 208 -22.49 7.42 8.96
C TYR A 208 -22.03 8.70 9.67
N GLY A 209 -21.86 9.83 8.99
CA GLY A 209 -21.24 11.04 9.57
C GLY A 209 -22.03 11.66 10.73
N ASN A 210 -23.35 11.49 10.71
CA ASN A 210 -24.26 11.92 11.78
C ASN A 210 -24.59 10.80 12.78
N ASP A 211 -24.00 9.61 12.64
CA ASP A 211 -24.22 8.49 13.53
C ASP A 211 -23.52 8.75 14.89
N PRO A 212 -24.23 8.68 16.04
CA PRO A 212 -23.62 8.79 17.36
C PRO A 212 -22.50 7.76 17.63
N THR A 213 -22.51 6.65 16.89
CA THR A 213 -21.55 5.55 16.96
C THR A 213 -20.40 5.68 15.95
N LYS A 214 -20.27 6.80 15.22
CA LYS A 214 -19.24 6.99 14.17
C LYS A 214 -17.79 6.72 14.61
N LYS A 215 -17.50 6.82 15.91
CA LYS A 215 -16.20 6.47 16.51
C LYS A 215 -15.88 4.96 16.44
N ASP A 216 -16.90 4.15 16.17
CA ASP A 216 -16.89 2.69 16.05
C ASP A 216 -17.26 2.26 14.61
N VAL A 217 -17.06 3.16 13.64
CA VAL A 217 -17.12 2.87 12.20
C VAL A 217 -15.69 2.80 11.66
N ILE A 218 -15.31 1.63 11.16
CA ILE A 218 -13.97 1.36 10.65
C ILE A 218 -14.08 1.02 9.16
N VAL A 219 -13.56 1.91 8.32
CA VAL A 219 -13.63 1.74 6.87
C VAL A 219 -12.45 0.89 6.40
N THR A 220 -12.72 -0.16 5.65
CA THR A 220 -11.73 -0.99 4.97
C THR A 220 -11.70 -0.65 3.48
N THR A 221 -10.51 -0.48 2.91
CA THR A 221 -10.33 -0.56 1.46
C THR A 221 -9.54 -1.82 1.10
N MET A 222 -9.90 -2.45 -0.02
CA MET A 222 -9.25 -3.64 -0.56
C MET A 222 -9.48 -3.72 -2.06
N ASP A 223 -8.57 -4.32 -2.82
CA ASP A 223 -8.80 -4.53 -4.25
C ASP A 223 -9.94 -5.53 -4.50
N ALA A 224 -10.64 -5.39 -5.63
CA ALA A 224 -11.76 -6.23 -6.03
C ALA A 224 -11.44 -7.74 -6.11
N ASP A 225 -10.18 -8.11 -6.31
CA ASP A 225 -9.65 -9.49 -6.35
C ASP A 225 -8.92 -9.90 -5.08
N THR A 226 -9.03 -9.12 -4.00
CA THR A 226 -8.50 -9.49 -2.69
C THR A 226 -9.46 -10.40 -1.94
N HIS A 227 -8.97 -11.45 -1.31
CA HIS A 227 -9.72 -12.21 -0.32
C HIS A 227 -9.20 -11.91 1.09
N LEU A 228 -10.10 -11.49 1.98
CA LEU A 228 -9.82 -11.30 3.40
C LEU A 228 -10.47 -12.42 4.21
N SER A 229 -9.77 -12.87 5.23
CA SER A 229 -10.30 -13.82 6.22
C SER A 229 -11.29 -13.13 7.15
N ALA A 230 -12.27 -13.85 7.69
CA ALA A 230 -13.12 -13.36 8.78
C ALA A 230 -12.28 -12.91 10.00
N ARG A 231 -11.11 -13.55 10.18
CA ARG A 231 -10.12 -13.24 11.22
C ARG A 231 -9.55 -11.82 11.11
N TYR A 232 -9.56 -11.23 9.91
CA TYR A 232 -9.13 -9.85 9.70
C TYR A 232 -10.00 -8.89 10.50
N PHE A 233 -11.32 -9.04 10.37
CA PHE A 233 -12.30 -8.17 11.01
C PHE A 233 -12.46 -8.44 12.50
N SER A 234 -12.42 -9.71 12.93
CA SER A 234 -12.45 -10.07 14.37
C SER A 234 -11.25 -9.49 15.13
N GLN A 235 -10.05 -9.55 14.55
CA GLN A 235 -8.85 -8.98 15.14
C GLN A 235 -8.91 -7.46 15.22
N ILE A 236 -9.42 -6.78 14.18
CA ILE A 236 -9.63 -5.33 14.21
C ILE A 236 -10.64 -4.96 15.30
N ALA A 237 -11.79 -5.64 15.36
CA ALA A 237 -12.82 -5.39 16.37
C ALA A 237 -12.24 -5.49 17.80
N ARG A 238 -11.46 -6.54 18.06
CA ARG A 238 -10.76 -6.71 19.35
C ARG A 238 -9.78 -5.55 19.62
N MET A 239 -8.87 -5.27 18.69
CA MET A 239 -7.85 -4.22 18.87
C MET A 239 -8.47 -2.82 19.04
N HIS A 240 -9.56 -2.53 18.33
CA HIS A 240 -10.31 -1.27 18.44
C HIS A 240 -10.95 -1.09 19.82
N ASN A 241 -11.50 -2.18 20.38
CA ASN A 241 -12.10 -2.18 21.71
C ASN A 241 -11.05 -2.14 22.83
N ASP A 242 -9.89 -2.80 22.64
CA ASP A 242 -8.82 -2.84 23.64
C ASP A 242 -8.06 -1.50 23.71
N CYS A 243 -7.95 -0.77 22.60
CA CYS A 243 -7.12 0.44 22.48
C CYS A 243 -7.94 1.74 22.46
N VAL A 244 -8.84 1.93 23.44
CA VAL A 244 -9.82 3.04 23.48
C VAL A 244 -9.20 4.42 23.27
N GLU A 245 -8.03 4.67 23.84
CA GLU A 245 -7.34 5.98 23.76
C GLU A 245 -6.78 6.29 22.37
N THR A 246 -6.36 5.27 21.62
CA THR A 246 -5.71 5.45 20.31
C THR A 246 -6.62 5.09 19.14
N LYS A 247 -7.77 4.48 19.39
CA LYS A 247 -8.64 3.90 18.35
C LYS A 247 -9.01 4.87 17.23
N GLY A 248 -9.25 6.16 17.53
CA GLY A 248 -9.54 7.20 16.53
C GLY A 248 -8.34 7.65 15.69
N SER A 249 -7.16 7.12 15.96
CA SER A 249 -5.87 7.44 15.32
C SER A 249 -5.09 6.19 14.91
N THR A 250 -5.75 5.03 14.86
CA THR A 250 -5.11 3.75 14.55
C THR A 250 -5.42 3.33 13.11
N ILE A 251 -4.40 2.98 12.33
CA ILE A 251 -4.56 2.26 11.05
C ILE A 251 -4.24 0.78 11.25
N TYR A 252 -5.05 -0.08 10.64
CA TYR A 252 -4.92 -1.53 10.70
C TYR A 252 -4.39 -2.06 9.36
N VAL A 253 -3.25 -2.76 9.41
CA VAL A 253 -2.53 -3.22 8.21
C VAL A 253 -2.32 -4.74 8.25
N PRO A 254 -2.83 -5.51 7.29
CA PRO A 254 -2.53 -6.94 7.18
C PRO A 254 -1.22 -7.20 6.42
N PRO A 255 -0.56 -8.35 6.64
CA PRO A 255 0.46 -8.84 5.73
C PRO A 255 -0.17 -9.31 4.42
N LEU A 256 0.55 -9.13 3.31
CA LEU A 256 0.09 -9.52 1.97
C LEU A 256 0.69 -10.88 1.57
N VAL A 257 -0.12 -11.71 0.92
CA VAL A 257 0.33 -12.96 0.31
C VAL A 257 -0.25 -13.13 -1.10
N PHE A 258 0.63 -13.43 -2.07
CA PHE A 258 0.22 -13.85 -3.41
C PHE A 258 0.05 -15.38 -3.43
N ASP A 259 -1.18 -15.85 -3.30
CA ASP A 259 -1.50 -17.28 -3.18
C ASP A 259 -2.63 -17.74 -4.12
N ARG A 260 -3.27 -16.83 -4.86
CA ARG A 260 -4.41 -17.18 -5.72
C ARG A 260 -3.99 -17.81 -7.05
N ASN A 261 -3.21 -17.08 -7.86
CA ASN A 261 -2.80 -17.48 -9.22
C ASN A 261 -1.27 -17.49 -9.42
N LEU A 262 -0.48 -17.53 -8.35
CA LEU A 262 0.98 -17.46 -8.38
C LEU A 262 1.62 -18.56 -9.24
N HIS A 263 0.98 -19.72 -9.34
CA HIS A 263 1.40 -20.84 -10.19
C HIS A 263 1.18 -20.59 -11.69
N ARG A 264 0.36 -19.61 -12.08
CA ARG A 264 0.04 -19.25 -13.47
C ARG A 264 0.94 -18.18 -14.07
N VAL A 265 1.72 -17.47 -13.24
CA VAL A 265 2.58 -16.38 -13.73
C VAL A 265 4.00 -16.85 -14.06
N PRO A 266 4.66 -16.22 -15.05
CA PRO A 266 6.06 -16.46 -15.34
C PRO A 266 6.96 -16.29 -14.12
N LEU A 267 8.02 -17.09 -14.03
CA LEU A 267 8.95 -17.06 -12.90
C LEU A 267 9.51 -15.65 -12.59
N PRO A 268 9.94 -14.82 -13.56
CA PRO A 268 10.40 -13.45 -13.28
C PRO A 268 9.32 -12.56 -12.65
N VAL A 269 8.06 -12.71 -13.09
CA VAL A 269 6.90 -12.00 -12.52
C VAL A 269 6.68 -12.45 -11.09
N ARG A 270 6.67 -13.78 -10.89
CA ARG A 270 6.52 -14.39 -9.57
C ARG A 270 7.55 -13.83 -8.59
N THR A 271 8.83 -13.89 -8.94
CA THR A 271 9.91 -13.42 -8.07
C THR A 271 9.81 -11.92 -7.76
N ALA A 272 9.40 -11.10 -8.74
CA ALA A 272 9.18 -9.67 -8.52
C ALA A 272 8.01 -9.40 -7.55
N ASP A 273 6.93 -10.18 -7.62
CA ASP A 273 5.79 -10.07 -6.71
C ASP A 273 6.13 -10.54 -5.30
N LEU A 274 6.93 -11.60 -5.17
CA LEU A 274 7.49 -11.99 -3.88
C LEU A 274 8.32 -10.86 -3.27
N MET A 275 9.21 -10.24 -4.03
CA MET A 275 9.99 -9.09 -3.56
C MET A 275 9.10 -7.90 -3.15
N TRP A 276 8.02 -7.64 -3.89
CA TRP A 276 7.03 -6.62 -3.56
C TRP A 276 6.32 -6.92 -2.23
N ALA A 277 5.86 -8.16 -2.01
CA ALA A 277 5.31 -8.59 -0.74
C ALA A 277 6.34 -8.42 0.41
N GLY A 278 7.61 -8.72 0.13
CA GLY A 278 8.72 -8.50 1.05
C GLY A 278 8.89 -7.05 1.49
N ALA A 279 8.66 -6.08 0.60
CA ALA A 279 8.74 -4.66 0.94
C ALA A 279 7.73 -4.29 2.04
N GLY A 280 6.46 -4.65 1.87
CA GLY A 280 5.42 -4.45 2.88
C GLY A 280 5.71 -5.22 4.18
N LEU A 281 5.98 -6.53 4.06
CA LEU A 281 6.29 -7.41 5.19
C LEU A 281 7.47 -6.93 6.03
N SER A 282 8.44 -6.21 5.44
CA SER A 282 9.63 -5.72 6.16
C SER A 282 9.32 -4.73 7.28
N SER A 283 8.09 -4.21 7.34
CA SER A 283 7.63 -3.25 8.35
C SER A 283 6.62 -3.82 9.35
N LEU A 284 6.18 -5.08 9.23
CA LEU A 284 5.05 -5.64 10.00
C LEU A 284 5.44 -6.44 11.26
N TYR A 285 6.65 -6.22 11.78
CA TYR A 285 7.11 -6.87 13.01
C TYR A 285 6.53 -6.21 14.27
N THR A 286 6.43 -6.98 15.35
CA THR A 286 5.99 -6.52 16.67
C THR A 286 6.80 -5.29 17.11
N GLY A 287 6.11 -4.20 17.42
CA GLY A 287 6.73 -2.95 17.86
C GLY A 287 7.16 -2.00 16.73
N SER A 288 6.93 -2.37 15.47
CA SER A 288 7.03 -1.41 14.36
C SER A 288 6.02 -0.28 14.55
N ARG A 289 6.47 0.95 14.32
CA ARG A 289 5.65 2.18 14.46
C ARG A 289 5.30 2.81 13.13
N VAL A 290 6.00 2.44 12.06
CA VAL A 290 5.78 2.96 10.71
C VAL A 290 5.59 1.77 9.77
N CYS A 291 4.32 1.47 9.48
CA CYS A 291 3.94 0.41 8.55
C CYS A 291 3.08 1.03 7.45
N ILE A 292 3.68 1.21 6.28
CA ILE A 292 2.97 1.68 5.10
C ILE A 292 2.16 0.49 4.56
N PRO A 293 0.82 0.61 4.42
CA PRO A 293 0.00 -0.46 3.91
C PRO A 293 0.32 -0.79 2.46
N THR A 294 -0.12 -1.97 2.02
CA THR A 294 0.01 -2.39 0.61
C THR A 294 -1.32 -3.00 0.19
N SER A 295 -2.05 -2.32 -0.71
CA SER A 295 -3.37 -2.69 -1.23
C SER A 295 -4.55 -2.69 -0.23
N VAL A 296 -4.36 -3.22 0.98
CA VAL A 296 -5.42 -3.37 1.99
C VAL A 296 -5.06 -2.62 3.27
N TYR A 297 -6.01 -1.85 3.79
CA TYR A 297 -5.93 -1.28 5.13
C TYR A 297 -7.31 -0.89 5.64
N SER A 298 -7.42 -0.76 6.96
CA SER A 298 -8.61 -0.23 7.62
C SER A 298 -8.27 0.94 8.51
N LEU A 299 -9.17 1.92 8.57
CA LEU A 299 -9.01 3.11 9.41
C LEU A 299 -10.36 3.68 9.87
N PRO A 300 -10.43 4.32 11.04
CA PRO A 300 -11.66 4.90 11.57
C PRO A 300 -12.23 6.00 10.64
N LEU A 301 -13.56 6.06 10.53
CA LEU A 301 -14.24 7.12 9.79
C LEU A 301 -13.85 8.51 10.30
N THR A 302 -13.67 8.66 11.62
CA THR A 302 -13.23 9.92 12.23
C THR A 302 -11.86 10.40 11.75
N LEU A 303 -10.94 9.48 11.42
CA LEU A 303 -9.64 9.82 10.86
C LEU A 303 -9.77 10.21 9.38
N ILE A 304 -10.64 9.52 8.64
CA ILE A 304 -10.96 9.85 7.23
C ILE A 304 -11.53 11.26 7.12
N GLU A 305 -12.53 11.60 7.95
CA GLU A 305 -13.11 12.95 8.01
C GLU A 305 -12.03 14.00 8.33
N HIS A 306 -11.13 13.68 9.28
CA HIS A 306 -10.07 14.60 9.71
C HIS A 306 -9.08 14.94 8.59
N VAL A 307 -8.71 13.96 7.75
CA VAL A 307 -7.78 14.17 6.64
C VAL A 307 -8.47 14.53 5.32
N GLY A 308 -9.80 14.65 5.32
CA GLY A 308 -10.60 15.01 4.15
C GLY A 308 -10.71 13.89 3.11
N GLY A 309 -10.66 12.62 3.51
CA GLY A 309 -10.78 11.48 2.59
C GLY A 309 -9.52 11.23 1.75
N TRP A 310 -9.70 10.65 0.57
CA TRP A 310 -8.63 10.35 -0.38
C TRP A 310 -8.38 11.54 -1.31
N ASP A 311 -7.12 11.79 -1.66
CA ASP A 311 -6.77 12.85 -2.61
C ASP A 311 -7.03 12.37 -4.04
N THR A 312 -7.72 13.21 -4.84
CA THR A 312 -8.10 12.90 -6.22
C THR A 312 -7.10 13.45 -7.24
N GLY A 313 -6.02 14.09 -6.79
CA GLY A 313 -5.00 14.69 -7.65
C GLY A 313 -4.03 13.67 -8.27
N PRO A 314 -3.30 14.05 -9.34
CA PRO A 314 -2.36 13.16 -10.03
C PRO A 314 -1.15 12.73 -9.17
N GLY A 315 -0.93 13.39 -8.03
CA GLY A 315 0.11 13.04 -7.07
C GLY A 315 -0.19 11.78 -6.24
N ALA A 316 -1.45 11.35 -6.17
CA ALA A 316 -1.92 10.28 -5.27
C ALA A 316 -2.17 8.95 -6.03
N ILE A 317 -1.23 8.53 -6.89
CA ILE A 317 -1.36 7.29 -7.67
C ILE A 317 -1.20 6.03 -6.80
N GLY A 318 -0.31 6.06 -5.80
CA GLY A 318 -0.21 5.02 -4.77
C GLY A 318 -1.06 5.41 -3.57
N GLU A 319 -2.37 5.15 -3.65
CA GLU A 319 -3.37 5.67 -2.72
C GLU A 319 -3.15 5.17 -1.28
N ASP A 320 -2.64 3.96 -1.13
CA ASP A 320 -2.39 3.32 0.17
C ASP A 320 -1.29 4.03 0.97
N MET A 321 -0.13 4.25 0.35
CA MET A 321 0.95 5.04 0.92
C MET A 321 0.54 6.50 1.07
N HIS A 322 -0.14 7.06 0.09
CA HIS A 322 -0.57 8.45 0.13
C HIS A 322 -1.52 8.71 1.32
N MET A 323 -2.56 7.89 1.49
CA MET A 323 -3.48 7.97 2.63
C MET A 323 -2.75 7.77 3.97
N TYR A 324 -1.80 6.84 4.03
CA TYR A 324 -0.95 6.67 5.21
C TYR A 324 -0.18 7.96 5.55
N LEU A 325 0.46 8.60 4.56
CA LEU A 325 1.20 9.85 4.74
C LEU A 325 0.27 10.99 5.17
N LYS A 326 -0.93 11.11 4.58
CA LYS A 326 -1.95 12.07 5.00
C LYS A 326 -2.24 11.94 6.49
N CYS A 327 -2.55 10.73 6.94
CA CYS A 327 -2.83 10.45 8.35
C CYS A 327 -1.60 10.71 9.23
N PHE A 328 -0.41 10.28 8.80
CA PHE A 328 0.83 10.47 9.52
C PHE A 328 1.13 11.95 9.80
N PHE A 329 1.10 12.79 8.77
CA PHE A 329 1.41 14.22 8.90
C PHE A 329 0.29 15.00 9.57
N ALA A 330 -0.97 14.63 9.38
CA ALA A 330 -2.09 15.21 10.13
C ALA A 330 -1.91 15.02 11.64
N LEU A 331 -1.43 13.85 12.06
CA LEU A 331 -1.17 13.51 13.47
C LEU A 331 0.25 13.88 13.97
N SER A 332 1.00 14.69 13.22
CA SER A 332 2.36 15.09 13.57
C SER A 332 3.32 13.91 13.82
N GLY A 333 3.16 12.81 13.09
CA GLY A 333 3.94 11.58 13.24
C GLY A 333 3.47 10.63 14.35
N ASN A 334 2.36 10.96 15.04
CA ASN A 334 1.80 10.15 16.14
C ASN A 334 0.68 9.20 15.67
N LEU A 335 0.72 8.76 14.42
CA LEU A 335 -0.22 7.77 13.88
C LEU A 335 0.07 6.40 14.51
N ASP A 336 -0.94 5.80 15.15
CA ASP A 336 -0.82 4.43 15.66
C ASP A 336 -1.08 3.44 14.53
N VAL A 337 -0.33 2.34 14.52
CA VAL A 337 -0.48 1.29 13.51
C VAL A 337 -0.56 -0.06 14.21
N LYS A 338 -1.54 -0.86 13.83
CA LYS A 338 -1.72 -2.22 14.32
C LYS A 338 -1.64 -3.21 13.17
N VAL A 339 -0.79 -4.21 13.32
CA VAL A 339 -0.70 -5.31 12.37
C VAL A 339 -1.85 -6.27 12.61
N VAL A 340 -2.62 -6.56 11.57
CA VAL A 340 -3.66 -7.59 11.59
C VAL A 340 -3.04 -8.89 11.14
N TYR A 341 -2.89 -9.88 12.03
CA TYR A 341 -2.22 -11.15 11.71
C TYR A 341 -3.19 -12.12 11.00
N ALA A 342 -3.84 -11.63 9.96
CA ALA A 342 -4.63 -12.36 8.98
C ALA A 342 -4.20 -11.83 7.59
N ALA A 343 -3.59 -12.70 6.79
CA ALA A 343 -2.99 -12.27 5.53
C ALA A 343 -4.07 -11.91 4.49
N ALA A 344 -3.85 -10.82 3.76
CA ALA A 344 -4.65 -10.47 2.58
C ALA A 344 -4.20 -11.33 1.40
N SER A 345 -5.10 -12.19 0.91
CA SER A 345 -4.87 -13.10 -0.21
C SER A 345 -5.08 -12.37 -1.53
N GLN A 346 -4.03 -12.28 -2.34
CA GLN A 346 -3.96 -11.46 -3.55
C GLN A 346 -3.72 -12.30 -4.80
N CYS A 347 -4.13 -11.74 -5.94
CA CYS A 347 -3.74 -12.21 -7.26
C CYS A 347 -2.47 -11.50 -7.75
N ASN A 348 -1.60 -12.26 -8.40
CA ASN A 348 -0.59 -11.73 -9.30
C ASN A 348 -1.24 -11.19 -10.57
N VAL A 349 -0.57 -10.26 -11.23
CA VAL A 349 -0.93 -9.84 -12.59
C VAL A 349 -0.65 -10.98 -13.57
N SER A 350 -1.65 -11.39 -14.31
CA SER A 350 -1.57 -12.52 -15.24
C SER A 350 -2.29 -12.25 -16.55
N SER A 351 -1.81 -12.87 -17.62
CA SER A 351 -2.46 -12.92 -18.94
C SER A 351 -3.11 -14.28 -19.13
N ASP A 352 -4.31 -14.29 -19.74
CA ASP A 352 -4.99 -15.53 -20.13
C ASP A 352 -4.54 -16.02 -21.52
N GLU A 353 -3.65 -15.28 -22.19
CA GLU A 353 -3.07 -15.76 -23.45
C GLU A 353 -2.12 -16.94 -23.19
N ALA A 354 -2.10 -17.90 -24.12
CA ALA A 354 -1.29 -19.11 -23.99
C ALA A 354 0.11 -18.98 -24.64
N GLY A 355 1.02 -19.85 -24.23
CA GLY A 355 2.34 -20.01 -24.85
C GLY A 355 3.25 -18.78 -24.73
N LEU A 356 4.12 -18.59 -25.72
CA LEU A 356 5.09 -17.48 -25.73
C LEU A 356 4.41 -16.10 -25.71
N LYS A 357 3.26 -15.97 -26.39
CA LYS A 357 2.50 -14.72 -26.43
C LYS A 357 2.04 -14.33 -25.01
N GLY A 358 1.45 -15.29 -24.29
CA GLY A 358 1.07 -15.14 -22.89
C GLY A 358 2.24 -14.81 -21.96
N TYR A 359 3.38 -15.46 -22.18
CA TYR A 359 4.60 -15.18 -21.42
C TYR A 359 5.01 -13.70 -21.54
N TYR A 360 5.12 -13.17 -22.77
CA TYR A 360 5.46 -11.77 -22.99
C TYR A 360 4.40 -10.81 -22.48
N ALA A 361 3.12 -11.11 -22.71
CA ALA A 361 2.00 -10.31 -22.19
C ALA A 361 2.05 -10.22 -20.65
N GLY A 362 2.40 -11.31 -19.96
CA GLY A 362 2.59 -11.33 -18.51
C GLY A 362 3.75 -10.45 -18.04
N LEU A 363 4.90 -10.50 -18.73
CA LEU A 363 6.04 -9.61 -18.43
C LEU A 363 5.67 -8.14 -18.64
N GLU A 364 5.02 -7.80 -19.76
CA GLU A 364 4.60 -6.43 -20.06
C GLU A 364 3.59 -5.92 -19.02
N ALA A 365 2.59 -6.73 -18.67
CA ALA A 365 1.59 -6.37 -17.67
C ALA A 365 2.23 -6.12 -16.30
N ARG A 366 3.19 -6.96 -15.90
CA ARG A 366 3.94 -6.77 -14.66
C ARG A 366 4.81 -5.52 -14.68
N TYR A 367 5.42 -5.19 -15.81
CA TYR A 367 6.20 -3.95 -15.98
C TYR A 367 5.31 -2.72 -15.84
N LYS A 368 4.13 -2.69 -16.47
CA LYS A 368 3.16 -1.59 -16.32
C LYS A 368 2.72 -1.42 -14.87
N GLN A 369 2.52 -2.52 -14.15
CA GLN A 369 2.22 -2.49 -12.71
C GLN A 369 3.40 -1.95 -11.88
N ALA A 370 4.63 -2.41 -12.16
CA ALA A 370 5.83 -1.88 -11.51
C ALA A 370 5.95 -0.37 -11.69
N LEU A 371 5.71 0.12 -12.91
CA LEU A 371 5.78 1.53 -13.22
C LEU A 371 4.76 2.32 -12.42
N ARG A 372 3.51 1.84 -12.25
CA ARG A 372 2.51 2.49 -11.39
C ARG A 372 2.96 2.56 -9.93
N HIS A 373 3.47 1.45 -9.39
CA HIS A 373 3.99 1.43 -8.02
C HIS A 373 5.13 2.44 -7.83
N MET A 374 6.08 2.49 -8.79
CA MET A 374 7.21 3.42 -8.71
C MET A 374 6.83 4.87 -9.02
N TRP A 375 5.73 5.10 -9.73
CA TRP A 375 5.14 6.43 -9.91
C TRP A 375 4.69 7.04 -8.58
N GLY A 376 4.44 6.20 -7.56
CA GLY A 376 4.26 6.62 -6.17
C GLY A 376 5.45 7.38 -5.58
N SER A 377 6.61 7.44 -6.25
CA SER A 377 7.74 8.28 -5.79
C SER A 377 7.41 9.78 -5.66
N LEU A 378 6.30 10.24 -6.28
CA LEU A 378 5.69 11.55 -6.04
C LEU A 378 5.43 11.82 -4.55
N ASP A 379 5.17 10.77 -3.76
CA ASP A 379 4.89 10.87 -2.33
C ASP A 379 6.10 11.28 -1.50
N SER A 380 7.33 11.12 -2.00
CA SER A 380 8.49 11.74 -1.36
C SER A 380 8.41 13.27 -1.43
N GLY A 381 7.94 13.81 -2.56
CA GLY A 381 7.68 15.25 -2.69
C GLY A 381 6.52 15.69 -1.80
N TYR A 382 5.45 14.90 -1.73
CA TYR A 382 4.32 15.14 -0.81
C TYR A 382 4.79 15.17 0.65
N ALA A 383 5.56 14.18 1.09
CA ALA A 383 6.08 14.09 2.45
C ALA A 383 6.95 15.29 2.84
N ILE A 384 7.77 15.81 1.92
CA ILE A 384 8.57 17.02 2.14
C ILE A 384 7.65 18.23 2.38
N ARG A 385 6.65 18.43 1.51
CA ARG A 385 5.70 19.55 1.65
C ARG A 385 4.91 19.46 2.96
N GLU A 386 4.41 18.27 3.30
CA GLU A 386 3.66 18.06 4.54
C GLU A 386 4.53 18.16 5.79
N SER A 387 5.82 17.80 5.71
CA SER A 387 6.77 18.04 6.79
C SER A 387 6.92 19.53 7.07
N VAL A 388 7.09 20.35 6.02
CA VAL A 388 7.17 21.82 6.17
C VAL A 388 5.89 22.38 6.82
N LYS A 389 4.71 21.97 6.34
CA LYS A 389 3.42 22.38 6.94
C LYS A 389 3.30 21.94 8.39
N MET A 390 3.71 20.71 8.72
CA MET A 390 3.70 20.18 10.08
C MET A 390 4.61 21.00 11.02
N PHE A 391 5.84 21.32 10.60
CA PHE A 391 6.76 22.16 11.38
C PHE A 391 6.22 23.57 11.58
N GLN A 392 5.62 24.17 10.55
CA GLN A 392 4.96 25.49 10.66
C GLN A 392 3.81 25.45 11.66
N ARG A 393 2.92 24.45 11.55
CA ARG A 393 1.80 24.24 12.48
C ARG A 393 2.28 24.14 13.93
N GLN A 394 3.36 23.39 14.18
CA GLN A 394 3.92 23.22 15.53
C GLN A 394 4.54 24.50 16.08
N ARG A 395 5.26 25.26 15.23
CA ARG A 395 5.79 26.56 15.61
C ARG A 395 4.67 27.53 16.01
N ASP A 396 3.57 27.53 15.27
CA ASP A 396 2.43 28.39 15.54
C ASP A 396 1.70 28.00 16.83
N ILE A 397 1.56 26.69 17.11
CA ILE A 397 1.03 26.19 18.39
C ILE A 397 1.90 26.66 19.56
N SER A 398 3.22 26.45 19.48
CA SER A 398 4.15 26.89 20.53
C SER A 398 4.09 28.41 20.74
N ARG A 399 4.02 29.19 19.65
CA ARG A 399 3.89 30.65 19.74
C ARG A 399 2.59 31.07 20.43
N LYS A 400 1.46 30.45 20.09
CA LYS A 400 0.16 30.72 20.73
C LYS A 400 0.18 30.37 22.22
N GLN A 401 0.79 29.24 22.60
CA GLN A 401 0.93 28.84 24.00
C GLN A 401 1.80 29.81 24.80
N ILE A 402 2.90 30.30 24.22
CA ILE A 402 3.75 31.32 24.85
C ILE A 402 2.98 32.63 25.05
N VAL A 403 2.23 33.09 24.03
CA VAL A 403 1.42 34.32 24.11
C VAL A 403 0.32 34.18 25.16
N ALA A 404 -0.37 33.04 25.21
CA ALA A 404 -1.36 32.73 26.24
C ALA A 404 -0.77 32.77 27.65
N ALA A 405 0.37 32.10 27.86
CA ALA A 405 1.06 32.10 29.14
C ALA A 405 1.54 33.50 29.56
N ALA A 406 1.97 34.33 28.61
CA ALA A 406 2.44 35.68 28.86
C ALA A 406 1.32 36.70 29.12
N THR A 407 0.13 36.50 28.53
CA THR A 407 -1.00 37.44 28.63
C THR A 407 -2.02 37.08 29.71
N GLY A 408 -1.93 35.88 30.29
CA GLY A 408 -2.91 35.38 31.27
C GLY A 408 -4.31 35.14 30.69
N VAL A 409 -4.49 35.36 29.39
CA VAL A 409 -5.74 35.11 28.67
C VAL A 409 -5.76 33.63 28.27
N ASP A 410 -6.74 32.87 28.77
CA ASP A 410 -6.97 31.51 28.32
C ASP A 410 -7.16 31.53 26.78
N PRO A 411 -6.31 30.83 26.00
CA PRO A 411 -6.39 30.82 24.54
C PRO A 411 -7.76 30.35 24.05
N ARG A 412 -8.52 29.62 24.88
CA ARG A 412 -9.92 29.24 24.61
C ARG A 412 -10.86 30.44 24.50
N LEU A 413 -10.72 31.47 25.34
CA LEU A 413 -11.56 32.67 25.28
C LEU A 413 -11.28 33.51 24.01
N ALA A 414 -10.02 33.58 23.58
CA ALA A 414 -9.62 34.29 22.37
C ALA A 414 -10.12 33.60 21.08
N GLU A 415 -10.20 32.27 21.08
CA GLU A 415 -10.73 31.49 19.95
C GLU A 415 -12.26 31.60 19.86
N PHE A 416 -12.97 31.61 21.00
CA PHE A 416 -14.42 31.91 21.04
C PHE A 416 -14.75 33.33 20.54
N ALA A 417 -13.96 34.34 20.92
CA ALA A 417 -14.15 35.72 20.45
C ALA A 417 -13.93 35.85 18.93
N ASN A 418 -12.90 35.19 18.38
CA ASN A 418 -12.63 35.19 16.94
C ASN A 418 -13.64 34.36 16.12
N THR A 419 -14.18 33.28 16.70
CA THR A 419 -15.22 32.46 16.05
C THR A 419 -16.57 33.16 16.03
N ALA A 420 -16.89 33.95 17.08
CA ALA A 420 -18.06 34.83 17.10
C ALA A 420 -17.96 35.95 16.04
N ALA A 421 -16.75 36.47 15.76
CA ALA A 421 -16.52 37.46 14.71
C ALA A 421 -16.55 36.88 13.27
N LYS A 422 -16.18 35.60 13.09
CA LYS A 422 -16.20 34.91 11.77
C LYS A 422 -17.53 34.28 11.38
N ARG A 423 -18.56 34.42 12.23
CA ARG A 423 -19.87 33.76 12.08
C ARG A 423 -20.74 34.25 10.90
N GLN A 424 -20.22 35.10 10.02
CA GLN A 424 -20.95 35.59 8.84
C GLN A 424 -20.63 34.86 7.51
N THR A 425 -19.69 33.89 7.45
CA THR A 425 -19.30 33.30 6.14
C THR A 425 -18.98 31.79 6.08
N SER A 426 -19.33 30.94 7.05
CA SER A 426 -19.14 29.48 6.87
C SER A 426 -20.29 28.62 7.42
N LEU A 427 -20.90 27.82 6.53
CA LEU A 427 -21.95 26.83 6.80
C LEU A 427 -21.39 25.50 7.35
N LEU A 428 -20.64 25.54 8.46
CA LEU A 428 -20.28 24.33 9.22
C LEU A 428 -20.50 24.58 10.72
N PRO A 429 -21.21 23.70 11.44
CA PRO A 429 -21.47 23.87 12.86
C PRO A 429 -20.21 23.63 13.71
N PRO A 430 -20.05 24.34 14.85
CA PRO A 430 -18.88 24.22 15.70
C PRO A 430 -18.89 22.90 16.49
N SER A 431 -17.78 22.15 16.47
CA SER A 431 -17.58 20.96 17.29
C SER A 431 -17.34 21.35 18.75
N THR A 432 -18.36 21.24 19.58
CA THR A 432 -18.25 21.35 21.04
C THR A 432 -17.90 19.99 21.66
N SER A 433 -16.60 19.67 21.76
CA SER A 433 -16.15 18.57 22.63
C SER A 433 -14.88 18.99 23.37
N ALA A 434 -14.99 19.05 24.70
CA ALA A 434 -14.01 19.59 25.65
C ALA A 434 -12.89 18.60 26.04
N SER A 435 -12.36 17.82 25.10
CA SER A 435 -11.10 17.06 25.30
C SER A 435 -9.95 17.79 24.61
N PRO A 436 -8.69 17.71 25.11
CA PRO A 436 -7.54 18.20 24.35
C PRO A 436 -7.56 17.48 23.01
N HIS A 437 -7.67 18.21 21.91
CA HIS A 437 -7.68 17.63 20.57
C HIS A 437 -6.45 16.69 20.47
N PRO A 438 -6.59 15.42 20.05
CA PRO A 438 -5.47 14.46 19.96
C PRO A 438 -4.32 14.96 19.06
N TYR A 439 -4.58 16.04 18.32
CA TYR A 439 -3.78 16.73 17.33
C TYR A 439 -2.81 17.79 17.90
N SER A 440 -2.71 17.94 19.22
CA SER A 440 -1.76 18.85 19.89
C SER A 440 -0.44 18.18 20.34
N LYS A 441 -0.24 16.90 20.00
CA LYS A 441 0.99 16.19 20.37
C LYS A 441 2.21 16.81 19.66
N PRO A 442 3.38 16.83 20.31
CA PRO A 442 4.62 17.24 19.65
C PRO A 442 4.95 16.28 18.50
N ILE A 443 5.84 16.72 17.61
CA ILE A 443 6.31 15.89 16.49
C ILE A 443 7.04 14.67 17.05
N ASP A 444 6.60 13.46 16.64
CA ASP A 444 7.38 12.25 16.90
C ASP A 444 8.54 12.18 15.91
N THR A 445 9.72 12.63 16.36
CA THR A 445 10.93 12.67 15.53
C THR A 445 11.44 11.28 15.19
N SER A 446 11.21 10.28 16.03
CA SER A 446 11.64 8.89 15.77
C SER A 446 10.85 8.29 14.62
N ASN A 447 9.53 8.47 14.64
CA ASN A 447 8.65 8.04 13.57
C ASN A 447 8.93 8.82 12.30
N LEU A 448 9.21 10.13 12.39
CA LEU A 448 9.56 10.95 11.22
C LEU A 448 10.86 10.46 10.55
N LEU A 449 11.91 10.21 11.34
CA LEU A 449 13.17 9.66 10.82
C LEU A 449 12.97 8.27 10.21
N THR A 450 12.17 7.43 10.87
CA THR A 450 11.83 6.11 10.35
C THR A 450 11.09 6.22 9.01
N LEU A 451 10.10 7.11 8.90
CA LEU A 451 9.36 7.35 7.66
C LEU A 451 10.28 7.77 6.52
N TYR A 452 11.15 8.77 6.74
CA TYR A 452 12.09 9.22 5.71
C TYR A 452 13.09 8.13 5.30
N HIS A 453 13.51 7.29 6.24
CA HIS A 453 14.31 6.11 5.91
C HIS A 453 13.54 5.13 5.01
N ARG A 454 12.24 4.89 5.25
CA ARG A 454 11.40 4.06 4.37
C ARG A 454 11.23 4.65 2.98
N LEU A 455 10.97 5.96 2.90
CA LEU A 455 10.86 6.67 1.63
C LEU A 455 12.18 6.62 0.86
N PHE A 456 13.31 6.73 1.55
CA PHE A 456 14.63 6.56 0.93
C PHE A 456 14.82 5.14 0.37
N GLU A 457 14.55 4.11 1.17
CA GLU A 457 14.63 2.71 0.75
C GLU A 457 13.73 2.40 -0.46
N ALA A 458 12.54 3.00 -0.53
CA ALA A 458 11.57 2.75 -1.59
C ALA A 458 11.87 3.53 -2.88
N HIS A 459 12.17 4.84 -2.79
CA HIS A 459 12.16 5.73 -3.95
C HIS A 459 13.57 6.15 -4.44
N PHE A 460 14.60 6.02 -3.60
CA PHE A 460 15.95 6.51 -3.91
C PHE A 460 16.98 5.40 -3.99
N LEU A 461 16.97 4.47 -3.02
CA LEU A 461 17.97 3.40 -2.94
C LEU A 461 18.04 2.53 -4.22
N PRO A 462 16.92 2.08 -4.83
CA PRO A 462 16.98 1.22 -6.02
C PRO A 462 17.60 1.93 -7.24
N THR A 463 17.24 3.20 -7.46
CA THR A 463 17.74 3.99 -8.60
C THR A 463 19.21 4.37 -8.40
N HIS A 464 19.60 4.76 -7.19
CA HIS A 464 20.98 5.11 -6.87
C HIS A 464 21.91 3.90 -6.97
N LEU A 465 21.50 2.74 -6.42
CA LEU A 465 22.26 1.50 -6.56
C LEU A 465 22.37 1.08 -8.02
N CYS A 466 21.30 1.16 -8.80
CA CYS A 466 21.33 0.84 -10.23
C CYS A 466 22.39 1.68 -10.96
N VAL A 467 22.34 3.01 -10.82
CA VAL A 467 23.26 3.92 -11.50
C VAL A 467 24.72 3.67 -11.05
N ILE A 468 24.96 3.54 -9.75
CA ILE A 468 26.32 3.29 -9.22
C ILE A 468 26.84 1.93 -9.66
N LEU A 469 26.03 0.88 -9.65
CA LEU A 469 26.46 -0.47 -10.04
C LEU A 469 26.80 -0.54 -11.53
N THR A 470 25.96 0.01 -12.39
CA THR A 470 26.21 -0.01 -13.85
C THR A 470 27.46 0.80 -14.19
N THR A 471 27.60 2.00 -13.61
CA THR A 471 28.75 2.87 -13.90
C THR A 471 30.05 2.38 -13.29
N SER A 472 30.05 1.85 -12.06
CA SER A 472 31.25 1.27 -11.45
C SER A 472 31.69 -0.02 -12.14
N ALA A 473 30.76 -0.86 -12.59
CA ALA A 473 31.10 -2.03 -13.39
C ALA A 473 31.77 -1.65 -14.72
N LEU A 474 31.25 -0.64 -15.42
CA LEU A 474 31.85 -0.12 -16.65
C LEU A 474 33.24 0.48 -16.39
N TYR A 475 33.37 1.28 -15.33
CA TYR A 475 34.66 1.86 -14.93
C TYR A 475 35.71 0.78 -14.64
N SER A 476 35.37 -0.23 -13.85
CA SER A 476 36.27 -1.36 -13.55
C SER A 476 36.58 -2.24 -14.76
N PHE A 477 35.73 -2.26 -15.77
CA PHE A 477 35.98 -2.96 -17.03
C PHE A 477 36.98 -2.21 -17.92
N ILE A 478 36.89 -0.87 -17.96
CA ILE A 478 37.73 -0.03 -18.82
C ILE A 478 39.10 0.24 -18.19
N HIS A 479 39.17 0.46 -16.87
CA HIS A 479 40.39 0.89 -16.20
C HIS A 479 41.07 -0.25 -15.43
N PRO A 480 42.38 -0.50 -15.66
CA PRO A 480 43.15 -1.48 -14.90
C PRO A 480 43.12 -1.18 -13.40
N SER A 481 42.91 -2.22 -12.57
CA SER A 481 42.77 -2.10 -11.11
C SER A 481 43.95 -1.44 -10.40
N VAL A 482 45.16 -1.53 -10.99
CA VAL A 482 46.40 -0.92 -10.48
C VAL A 482 46.35 0.62 -10.53
N LEU A 483 45.63 1.18 -11.50
CA LEU A 483 45.47 2.63 -11.67
C LEU A 483 44.26 3.20 -10.91
N VAL A 484 43.47 2.33 -10.27
CA VAL A 484 42.33 2.76 -9.46
C VAL A 484 42.84 3.16 -8.07
N PRO A 485 42.51 4.37 -7.59
CA PRO A 485 42.93 4.83 -6.27
C PRO A 485 42.54 3.87 -5.15
N ARG A 486 43.44 3.73 -4.16
CA ARG A 486 43.37 2.66 -3.16
C ARG A 486 42.05 2.66 -2.38
N ALA A 487 41.57 3.84 -1.96
CA ALA A 487 40.32 3.98 -1.22
C ALA A 487 39.09 3.52 -2.03
N LEU A 488 39.04 3.89 -3.31
CA LEU A 488 37.96 3.49 -4.23
C LEU A 488 37.99 2.00 -4.51
N ASN A 489 39.17 1.42 -4.74
CA ASN A 489 39.33 -0.01 -4.94
C ASN A 489 38.86 -0.81 -3.71
N ILE A 490 39.24 -0.39 -2.50
CA ILE A 490 38.75 -0.99 -1.25
C ILE A 490 37.22 -0.91 -1.16
N ALA A 491 36.62 0.24 -1.45
CA ALA A 491 35.18 0.41 -1.40
C ALA A 491 34.43 -0.49 -2.39
N LEU A 492 34.92 -0.65 -3.62
CA LEU A 492 34.34 -1.55 -4.63
C LEU A 492 34.47 -3.02 -4.23
N ASN A 493 35.59 -3.42 -3.62
CA ASN A 493 35.78 -4.76 -3.10
C ASN A 493 34.84 -5.06 -1.93
N ILE A 494 34.78 -4.18 -0.93
CA ILE A 494 33.83 -4.29 0.19
C ILE A 494 32.40 -4.40 -0.35
N SER A 495 32.02 -3.53 -1.28
CA SER A 495 30.68 -3.55 -1.89
C SER A 495 30.39 -4.87 -2.61
N SER A 496 31.39 -5.52 -3.20
CA SER A 496 31.23 -6.84 -3.83
C SER A 496 30.94 -7.94 -2.79
N TYR A 497 31.62 -7.93 -1.64
CA TYR A 497 31.28 -8.84 -0.53
C TYR A 497 29.88 -8.55 0.03
N LEU A 498 29.53 -7.28 0.21
CA LEU A 498 28.22 -6.85 0.68
C LEU A 498 27.10 -7.33 -0.28
N ARG A 499 27.31 -7.24 -1.60
CA ARG A 499 26.36 -7.79 -2.60
C ARG A 499 26.15 -9.29 -2.44
N PHE A 500 27.22 -10.05 -2.21
CA PHE A 500 27.12 -11.48 -1.97
C PHE A 500 26.34 -11.81 -0.68
N VAL A 501 26.58 -11.06 0.40
CA VAL A 501 25.80 -11.18 1.64
C VAL A 501 24.33 -10.82 1.41
N GLY A 502 24.07 -9.73 0.67
CA GLY A 502 22.72 -9.32 0.28
C GLY A 502 22.00 -10.40 -0.55
N TYR A 503 22.70 -11.03 -1.48
CA TYR A 503 22.20 -12.16 -2.26
C TYR A 503 21.82 -13.36 -1.37
N CYS A 504 22.71 -13.78 -0.47
CA CYS A 504 22.46 -14.89 0.45
C CYS A 504 21.29 -14.60 1.41
N THR A 505 21.18 -13.37 1.92
CA THR A 505 20.08 -12.97 2.80
C THR A 505 18.75 -12.87 2.07
N MET A 506 18.74 -12.47 0.79
CA MET A 506 17.54 -12.56 -0.06
C MET A 506 17.12 -14.01 -0.33
N LEU A 507 18.05 -14.93 -0.56
CA LEU A 507 17.72 -16.36 -0.68
C LEU A 507 17.12 -16.92 0.62
N LEU A 508 17.64 -16.50 1.78
CA LEU A 508 17.03 -16.83 3.08
C LEU A 508 15.61 -16.26 3.18
N TYR A 509 15.39 -15.02 2.75
CA TYR A 509 14.04 -14.43 2.70
C TYR A 509 13.10 -15.28 1.83
N PHE A 510 13.51 -15.67 0.62
CA PHE A 510 12.71 -16.50 -0.28
C PHE A 510 12.37 -17.87 0.32
N HIS A 511 13.30 -18.46 1.07
CA HIS A 511 13.04 -19.69 1.81
C HIS A 511 11.99 -19.49 2.92
N LEU A 512 12.14 -18.44 3.72
CA LEU A 512 11.18 -18.10 4.79
C LEU A 512 9.81 -17.72 4.21
N TYR A 513 9.77 -17.04 3.06
CA TYR A 513 8.52 -16.68 2.39
C TYR A 513 7.75 -17.92 1.94
N ALA A 514 8.42 -18.95 1.45
CA ALA A 514 7.74 -20.20 1.10
C ALA A 514 7.02 -20.82 2.32
N GLN A 515 7.64 -20.78 3.51
CA GLN A 515 6.99 -21.24 4.74
C GLN A 515 5.79 -20.37 5.14
N TYR A 516 5.94 -19.04 5.01
CA TYR A 516 4.85 -18.09 5.24
C TYR A 516 3.67 -18.31 4.28
N HIS A 517 3.95 -18.47 2.99
CA HIS A 517 2.96 -18.75 1.97
C HIS A 517 2.20 -20.04 2.25
N THR A 518 2.91 -21.15 2.55
CA THR A 518 2.26 -22.42 2.92
C THR A 518 1.31 -22.24 4.10
N LEU A 519 1.74 -21.56 5.17
CA LEU A 519 0.88 -21.28 6.32
C LEU A 519 -0.38 -20.48 5.91
N CYS A 520 -0.24 -19.45 5.08
CA CYS A 520 -1.37 -18.64 4.64
C CYS A 520 -2.35 -19.46 3.78
N VAL A 521 -1.85 -20.27 2.86
CA VAL A 521 -2.66 -21.16 2.03
C VAL A 521 -3.39 -22.20 2.86
N GLU A 522 -2.73 -22.82 3.84
CA GLU A 522 -3.34 -23.79 4.75
C GLU A 522 -4.49 -23.17 5.53
N LEU A 523 -4.27 -21.98 6.14
CA LEU A 523 -5.30 -21.27 6.89
C LEU A 523 -6.48 -20.85 6.02
N ARG A 524 -6.21 -20.32 4.82
CA ARG A 524 -7.27 -19.95 3.87
C ARG A 524 -8.04 -21.17 3.36
N THR A 525 -7.35 -22.26 3.06
CA THR A 525 -7.98 -23.51 2.61
C THR A 525 -8.89 -24.09 3.69
N GLU A 526 -8.46 -24.02 4.96
CA GLU A 526 -9.28 -24.41 6.11
C GLU A 526 -10.54 -23.56 6.24
N GLU A 527 -10.41 -22.24 6.13
CA GLU A 527 -11.55 -21.32 6.19
C GLU A 527 -12.54 -21.58 5.04
N LEU A 528 -12.06 -21.69 3.80
CA LEU A 528 -12.88 -22.00 2.63
C LEU A 528 -13.57 -23.37 2.74
N ARG A 529 -12.93 -24.35 3.39
CA ARG A 529 -13.55 -25.66 3.63
C ARG A 529 -14.72 -25.55 4.60
N ARG A 530 -14.55 -24.80 5.69
CA ARG A 530 -15.60 -24.58 6.70
C ARG A 530 -16.81 -23.86 6.14
N THR A 531 -16.60 -22.98 5.18
CA THR A 531 -17.68 -22.21 4.53
C THR A 531 -18.26 -22.90 3.30
N GLY A 532 -17.75 -24.07 2.92
CA GLY A 532 -18.20 -24.82 1.73
C GLY A 532 -17.77 -24.19 0.40
N LEU A 533 -16.87 -23.20 0.41
CA LEU A 533 -16.39 -22.50 -0.79
C LEU A 533 -15.16 -23.18 -1.43
N LEU A 534 -14.52 -24.13 -0.75
CA LEU A 534 -13.24 -24.71 -1.19
C LEU A 534 -13.31 -25.35 -2.59
N GLU A 535 -14.34 -26.16 -2.87
CA GLU A 535 -14.46 -26.86 -4.15
C GLU A 535 -14.61 -25.87 -5.32
N ALA A 536 -15.44 -24.85 -5.15
CA ALA A 536 -15.62 -23.80 -6.14
C ALA A 536 -14.31 -23.03 -6.40
N MET A 537 -13.56 -22.71 -5.33
CA MET A 537 -12.26 -22.02 -5.43
C MET A 537 -11.18 -22.88 -6.10
N GLN A 538 -11.19 -24.18 -5.85
CA GLN A 538 -10.28 -25.11 -6.53
C GLN A 538 -10.65 -25.28 -8.00
N ALA A 539 -11.95 -25.29 -8.33
CA ALA A 539 -12.42 -25.33 -9.71
C ALA A 539 -12.07 -24.06 -10.49
N SER A 540 -12.01 -22.89 -9.83
CA SER A 540 -11.51 -21.65 -10.41
C SER A 540 -9.98 -21.51 -10.37
N ASP A 541 -9.27 -22.54 -9.84
CA ASP A 541 -7.82 -22.58 -9.67
C ASP A 541 -7.28 -21.42 -8.82
N GLY A 542 -8.06 -20.98 -7.85
CA GLY A 542 -7.77 -19.86 -6.97
C GLY A 542 -6.94 -20.23 -5.73
N VAL A 543 -6.28 -21.41 -5.72
CA VAL A 543 -5.48 -21.90 -4.58
C VAL A 543 -4.13 -22.44 -5.06
N THR A 544 -3.06 -21.69 -4.82
CA THR A 544 -1.70 -22.11 -5.16
C THR A 544 -1.11 -23.00 -4.06
N LYS A 545 -0.72 -24.24 -4.40
CA LYS A 545 -0.15 -25.19 -3.42
C LYS A 545 1.28 -24.86 -2.96
N GLY A 546 2.06 -24.13 -3.76
CA GLY A 546 3.45 -23.82 -3.45
C GLY A 546 4.02 -22.66 -4.25
N VAL A 547 5.04 -22.00 -3.72
CA VAL A 547 5.68 -20.84 -4.36
C VAL A 547 6.55 -21.28 -5.54
N TYR A 548 7.30 -22.37 -5.37
CA TYR A 548 8.21 -22.92 -6.37
C TYR A 548 7.59 -24.19 -6.98
N GLN A 549 7.68 -24.33 -8.30
CA GLN A 549 6.85 -25.30 -9.05
C GLN A 549 7.65 -26.50 -9.59
N ILE A 550 8.95 -26.32 -9.84
CA ILE A 550 9.82 -27.24 -10.58
C ILE A 550 11.09 -27.55 -9.77
N ALA A 551 11.85 -26.54 -9.35
CA ALA A 551 13.22 -26.70 -8.84
C ALA A 551 13.44 -26.11 -7.43
N GLY A 552 12.35 -25.84 -6.70
CA GLY A 552 12.43 -25.28 -5.35
C GLY A 552 13.13 -23.91 -5.34
N LEU A 553 13.99 -23.67 -4.35
CA LEU A 553 14.67 -22.38 -4.16
C LEU A 553 15.58 -21.99 -5.35
N VAL A 554 16.01 -22.94 -6.18
CA VAL A 554 16.85 -22.65 -7.36
C VAL A 554 16.13 -21.72 -8.34
N GLU A 555 14.80 -21.79 -8.41
CA GLU A 555 13.98 -20.90 -9.26
C GLU A 555 14.20 -19.41 -8.96
N CYS A 556 14.47 -19.05 -7.70
CA CYS A 556 14.65 -17.65 -7.33
C CYS A 556 16.11 -17.19 -7.38
N MET A 557 17.09 -18.02 -7.76
CA MET A 557 18.50 -17.61 -7.83
C MET A 557 18.74 -16.45 -8.81
N LEU A 558 17.90 -16.34 -9.84
CA LEU A 558 17.94 -15.24 -10.81
C LEU A 558 17.06 -14.05 -10.41
N PHE A 559 16.62 -13.95 -9.15
CA PHE A 559 15.87 -12.79 -8.66
C PHE A 559 16.50 -11.42 -8.96
N PRO A 560 17.84 -11.25 -9.01
CA PRO A 560 18.40 -9.93 -9.31
C PRO A 560 18.01 -9.42 -10.70
N LEU A 561 17.81 -10.32 -11.67
CA LEU A 561 17.32 -9.95 -13.01
C LEU A 561 15.88 -9.44 -12.94
N GLY A 562 15.01 -10.14 -12.21
CA GLY A 562 13.63 -9.71 -11.97
C GLY A 562 13.57 -8.38 -11.23
N GLY A 563 14.37 -8.20 -10.17
CA GLY A 563 14.46 -6.95 -9.42
C GLY A 563 15.00 -5.78 -10.24
N PHE A 564 15.90 -6.04 -11.19
CA PHE A 564 16.39 -5.01 -12.11
C PHE A 564 15.29 -4.60 -13.12
N VAL A 565 14.69 -5.58 -13.80
CA VAL A 565 13.68 -5.36 -14.86
C VAL A 565 12.37 -4.79 -14.32
N PHE A 566 11.89 -5.28 -13.18
CA PHE A 566 10.61 -4.91 -12.58
C PHE A 566 10.74 -3.98 -11.37
N GLY A 567 11.95 -3.57 -11.00
CA GLY A 567 12.19 -2.63 -9.90
C GLY A 567 13.02 -1.43 -10.35
N ALA A 568 14.30 -1.63 -10.65
CA ALA A 568 15.23 -0.52 -10.94
C ALA A 568 14.86 0.26 -12.21
N ILE A 569 14.58 -0.42 -13.31
CA ILE A 569 14.20 0.23 -14.59
C ILE A 569 12.91 1.06 -14.47
N PRO A 570 11.78 0.51 -13.99
CA PRO A 570 10.55 1.29 -13.84
C PRO A 570 10.71 2.43 -12.82
N ALA A 571 11.54 2.26 -11.78
CA ALA A 571 11.86 3.33 -10.85
C ALA A 571 12.61 4.48 -11.53
N LEU A 572 13.64 4.17 -12.32
CA LEU A 572 14.35 5.18 -13.12
C LEU A 572 13.41 5.88 -14.12
N GLN A 573 12.56 5.12 -14.80
CA GLN A 573 11.57 5.67 -15.74
C GLN A 573 10.62 6.64 -15.03
N ALA A 574 10.03 6.24 -13.90
CA ALA A 574 9.10 7.09 -13.14
C ALA A 574 9.78 8.39 -12.69
N VAL A 575 10.94 8.27 -12.05
CA VAL A 575 11.68 9.40 -11.49
C VAL A 575 12.10 10.40 -12.58
N VAL A 576 12.61 9.93 -13.72
CA VAL A 576 12.95 10.81 -14.85
C VAL A 576 11.69 11.47 -15.43
N SER A 577 10.59 10.72 -15.53
CA SER A 577 9.33 11.25 -16.05
C SER A 577 8.78 12.40 -15.20
N HIS A 578 9.00 12.38 -13.88
CA HIS A 578 8.55 13.44 -12.95
C HIS A 578 9.16 14.82 -13.19
N LEU A 579 10.28 14.91 -13.93
CA LEU A 579 10.80 16.19 -14.41
C LEU A 579 9.80 16.89 -15.35
N PHE A 580 9.07 16.10 -16.14
CA PHE A 580 8.19 16.58 -17.20
C PHE A 580 6.71 16.49 -16.82
N THR A 581 6.30 15.44 -16.11
CA THR A 581 4.89 15.19 -15.79
C THR A 581 4.69 14.46 -14.46
N GLU A 582 3.62 14.82 -13.76
CA GLU A 582 3.07 14.04 -12.63
C GLU A 582 1.94 13.10 -13.08
N ARG A 583 1.39 13.32 -14.28
CA ARG A 583 0.31 12.50 -14.82
C ARG A 583 0.87 11.21 -15.42
N LEU A 584 0.37 10.08 -14.94
CA LEU A 584 0.48 8.79 -15.60
C LEU A 584 -0.86 8.49 -16.26
N VAL A 585 -0.85 8.03 -17.52
CA VAL A 585 -2.07 7.48 -18.13
C VAL A 585 -2.42 6.22 -17.34
N TYR A 586 -3.48 6.30 -16.53
CA TYR A 586 -3.92 5.18 -15.71
C TYR A 586 -4.50 4.09 -16.59
N VAL A 587 -3.75 3.00 -16.74
CA VAL A 587 -4.19 1.75 -17.39
C VAL A 587 -4.29 0.71 -16.29
N VAL A 588 -5.45 0.05 -16.15
CA VAL A 588 -5.64 -0.99 -15.13
C VAL A 588 -4.75 -2.20 -15.41
N SER A 589 -4.28 -2.83 -14.33
CA SER A 589 -3.52 -4.08 -14.40
C SER A 589 -4.30 -5.13 -15.18
N LEU A 590 -3.58 -5.99 -15.92
CA LEU A 590 -4.20 -7.21 -16.40
C LEU A 590 -4.56 -8.09 -15.20
N LYS A 591 -5.82 -8.52 -15.12
CA LYS A 591 -6.35 -9.35 -14.04
C LYS A 591 -6.59 -10.77 -14.55
N PRO A 592 -6.41 -11.81 -13.72
CA PRO A 592 -6.79 -13.16 -14.10
C PRO A 592 -8.29 -13.22 -14.42
N ARG A 593 -8.67 -13.91 -15.51
CA ARG A 593 -10.07 -14.29 -15.69
C ARG A 593 -10.35 -15.57 -14.93
N LEU A 594 -11.34 -15.52 -14.05
CA LEU A 594 -11.91 -16.74 -13.48
C LEU A 594 -12.70 -17.46 -14.57
N PRO A 595 -12.51 -18.77 -14.77
CA PRO A 595 -13.41 -19.56 -15.62
C PRO A 595 -14.85 -19.31 -15.16
N ALA A 596 -15.79 -19.15 -16.10
CA ALA A 596 -17.19 -19.11 -15.74
C ALA A 596 -17.51 -20.40 -14.97
N ALA A 597 -17.76 -20.30 -13.67
CA ALA A 597 -18.14 -21.45 -12.89
C ALA A 597 -19.37 -22.10 -13.56
N LEU A 598 -19.41 -23.43 -13.57
CA LEU A 598 -20.60 -24.22 -13.90
C LEU A 598 -21.67 -23.96 -12.83
N CYS A 599 -22.19 -22.73 -12.76
CA CYS A 599 -23.33 -22.38 -11.93
C CYS A 599 -24.59 -22.86 -12.65
N GLY A 600 -24.92 -24.13 -12.46
CA GLY A 600 -26.30 -24.58 -12.59
C GLY A 600 -27.16 -23.80 -11.60
N GLY A 601 -28.02 -22.90 -12.10
CA GLY A 601 -29.06 -22.25 -11.30
C GLY A 601 -29.36 -20.79 -11.63
N GLY A 602 -28.35 -19.94 -11.87
CA GLY A 602 -28.57 -18.47 -11.91
C GLY A 602 -28.48 -17.80 -13.29
N SER A 603 -27.88 -18.45 -14.29
CA SER A 603 -27.60 -17.78 -15.59
C SER A 603 -28.86 -17.54 -16.44
N ALA A 604 -29.95 -18.27 -16.19
CA ALA A 604 -31.22 -18.07 -16.89
C ALA A 604 -31.95 -16.80 -16.43
N GLU A 605 -31.99 -16.52 -15.12
CA GLU A 605 -32.61 -15.30 -14.57
C GLU A 605 -31.88 -14.03 -15.01
N VAL A 606 -30.55 -14.05 -15.11
CA VAL A 606 -29.77 -12.88 -15.56
C VAL A 606 -30.09 -12.52 -17.02
N LYS A 607 -30.39 -13.50 -17.87
CA LYS A 607 -30.81 -13.21 -19.26
C LYS A 607 -32.22 -12.63 -19.33
N GLU A 608 -33.16 -13.13 -18.52
CA GLU A 608 -34.54 -12.60 -18.48
C GLU A 608 -34.61 -11.16 -17.93
N VAL A 609 -33.84 -10.84 -16.89
CA VAL A 609 -33.80 -9.49 -16.30
C VAL A 609 -33.17 -8.46 -17.24
N VAL A 610 -32.19 -8.84 -18.06
CA VAL A 610 -31.57 -7.95 -19.06
C VAL A 610 -32.54 -7.65 -20.21
N THR A 611 -33.40 -8.59 -20.59
CA THR A 611 -34.47 -8.34 -21.56
C THR A 611 -35.55 -7.41 -21.00
N ASP A 612 -35.98 -7.60 -19.75
CA ASP A 612 -37.01 -6.74 -19.14
C ASP A 612 -36.50 -5.31 -18.86
N ALA A 613 -35.24 -5.14 -18.48
CA ALA A 613 -34.64 -3.82 -18.29
C ALA A 613 -34.52 -3.04 -19.61
N LYS A 614 -34.18 -3.71 -20.72
CA LYS A 614 -34.15 -3.09 -22.05
C LYS A 614 -35.53 -2.66 -22.53
N VAL A 615 -36.57 -3.47 -22.30
CA VAL A 615 -37.96 -3.13 -22.66
C VAL A 615 -38.47 -1.95 -21.84
N THR A 616 -38.00 -1.79 -20.60
CA THR A 616 -38.39 -0.68 -19.73
C THR A 616 -37.67 0.63 -20.09
N GLU A 617 -36.42 0.58 -20.57
CA GLU A 617 -35.71 1.76 -21.09
C GLU A 617 -36.24 2.23 -22.46
N GLU A 618 -36.61 1.32 -23.37
CA GLU A 618 -37.25 1.69 -24.64
C GLU A 618 -38.59 2.40 -24.42
N LYS A 619 -39.44 1.90 -23.51
CA LYS A 619 -40.72 2.57 -23.16
C LYS A 619 -40.52 3.92 -22.46
N LYS A 620 -39.40 4.15 -21.77
CA LYS A 620 -39.07 5.45 -21.17
C LYS A 620 -38.49 6.45 -22.19
N ARG A 621 -37.89 5.97 -23.29
CA ARG A 621 -37.43 6.81 -24.39
C ARG A 621 -38.59 7.28 -25.27
N ASP A 622 -39.55 6.40 -25.54
CA ASP A 622 -40.70 6.74 -26.39
C ASP A 622 -41.71 7.67 -25.70
N SER A 623 -41.73 7.73 -24.36
CA SER A 623 -42.61 8.63 -23.59
C SER A 623 -42.05 10.04 -23.34
N VAL A 624 -40.82 10.34 -23.80
CA VAL A 624 -40.17 11.66 -23.66
C VAL A 624 -40.15 12.44 -25.00
N VAL A 625 -40.67 11.84 -26.09
CA VAL A 625 -40.75 12.48 -27.41
C VAL A 625 -42.16 13.04 -27.70
N GLU A 626 -43.16 12.73 -26.88
CA GLU A 626 -44.49 13.37 -26.92
C GLU A 626 -44.82 14.01 -25.56
N THR A 627 -44.28 15.20 -25.28
CA THR A 627 -44.91 16.25 -24.45
C THR A 627 -44.18 17.58 -24.55
#